data_AF-A0A5M8P609-F1
#
_entry.id   AF-A0A5M8P609-F1
#
_cell.length_a   1.000
_cell.length_b   1.000
_cell.length_c   1.000
_cell.angle_alpha   90.00
_cell.angle_beta   90.00
_cell.angle_gamma   90.00
#
_symmetry.space_group_name_H-M   'P 1'
#
loop_
_entity.id
_entity.type
_entity.pdbx_description
1 polymer ?
#
loop_
_entity_poly.entity_id
_entity_poly.type
_entity_poly.pdbx_seq_one_letter_code
_entity_poly.pdbx_strand_id
1 'polypeptide(L)' 'MSNYNPFSLEGKVILITGASSGIGKATAIECSKMGAKIIITGRSVERVFLLKFSSWNSRRKTPGKMQ' A
#
# COMPACT_ATOMS: atom_id res chain seq x y z
N MET A 1 -18.21 24.03 -3.83
CA MET A 1 -18.05 23.37 -2.52
C MET A 1 -16.91 22.38 -2.59
N SER A 2 -15.86 22.54 -1.78
CA SER A 2 -14.83 21.50 -1.64
C SER A 2 -15.41 20.34 -0.83
N ASN A 3 -15.52 19.16 -1.44
CA ASN A 3 -15.94 17.94 -0.74
C ASN A 3 -14.76 17.42 0.11
N TYR A 4 -14.56 18.03 1.27
CA TYR A 4 -13.51 17.67 2.21
C TYR A 4 -13.92 16.43 3.01
N ASN A 5 -13.20 15.32 2.80
CA ASN A 5 -13.33 14.11 3.62
C ASN A 5 -12.03 13.88 4.41
N PRO A 6 -12.03 14.09 5.75
CA PRO A 6 -10.82 13.91 6.57
C PRO A 6 -10.35 12.45 6.64
N PHE A 7 -11.20 11.48 6.28
CA PHE A 7 -10.87 10.06 6.29
C PHE A 7 -10.32 9.56 4.95
N SER A 8 -10.31 10.39 3.90
CA SER A 8 -9.77 9.98 2.60
C SER A 8 -8.24 9.90 2.64
N LEU A 9 -7.71 8.75 2.20
CA LEU A 9 -6.28 8.51 2.05
C LEU A 9 -5.80 8.68 0.59
N GLU A 10 -6.71 9.00 -0.33
CA GLU A 10 -6.42 9.20 -1.75
C GLU A 10 -5.32 10.26 -1.93
N GLY A 11 -4.24 9.89 -2.62
CA GLY A 11 -3.12 10.79 -2.92
C GLY A 11 -2.24 11.16 -1.72
N LYS A 12 -2.53 10.67 -0.51
CA LYS A 12 -1.69 10.87 0.67
C LYS A 12 -0.42 10.02 0.62
N VAL A 13 0.65 10.49 1.24
CA VAL A 13 1.89 9.72 1.45
C VAL A 13 1.96 9.32 2.91
N ILE A 14 2.12 8.03 3.20
CA ILE A 14 2.08 7.48 4.56
C ILE A 14 3.34 6.64 4.81
N LEU A 15 4.06 6.94 5.89
CA LEU A 15 5.20 6.15 6.38
C LEU A 15 4.73 5.15 7.43
N ILE A 16 5.03 3.87 7.24
CA ILE A 16 4.69 2.80 8.18
C ILE A 16 5.96 2.06 8.60
N THR A 17 6.28 2.17 9.89
CA THR A 17 7.39 1.45 10.52
C THR A 17 6.96 0.06 10.99
N GLY A 18 7.86 -0.92 10.95
CA GLY A 18 7.51 -2.29 11.36
C GLY A 18 6.57 -2.99 10.37
N ALA A 19 6.47 -2.50 9.15
CA ALA A 19 5.52 -2.97 8.13
C ALA A 19 5.82 -4.37 7.60
N SER A 20 6.93 -4.99 8.02
CA SER A 20 7.37 -6.28 7.51
C SER A 20 6.37 -7.42 7.84
N SER A 21 5.61 -7.35 8.93
CA SER A 21 4.65 -8.39 9.33
C SER A 21 3.53 -7.86 10.22
N GLY A 22 2.58 -8.73 10.58
CA GLY A 22 1.52 -8.44 11.53
C GLY A 22 0.69 -7.21 11.13
N ILE A 23 0.41 -6.37 12.12
CA ILE A 23 -0.45 -5.19 11.96
C ILE A 23 0.15 -4.21 10.95
N GLY A 24 1.44 -3.89 11.05
CA GLY A 24 2.07 -2.94 10.12
C GLY A 24 1.96 -3.38 8.65
N LYS A 25 2.07 -4.69 8.38
CA LYS A 25 1.84 -5.25 7.04
C LYS A 25 0.39 -5.06 6.59
N ALA A 26 -0.58 -5.40 7.45
CA ALA A 26 -2.00 -5.26 7.14
C ALA A 26 -2.36 -3.78 6.89
N THR A 27 -1.89 -2.87 7.74
CA THR A 27 -2.08 -1.43 7.58
C THR A 27 -1.52 -0.92 6.26
N ALA A 28 -0.29 -1.33 5.88
CA ALA A 28 0.31 -0.92 4.61
C ALA A 28 -0.51 -1.38 3.39
N ILE A 29 -1.05 -2.60 3.44
CA ILE A 29 -1.90 -3.14 2.37
C ILE A 29 -3.20 -2.34 2.28
N GLU A 30 -3.91 -2.16 3.40
CA GLU A 30 -5.21 -1.48 3.38
C GLU A 30 -5.08 0.01 3.03
N CYS A 31 -4.11 0.73 3.59
CA CYS A 31 -3.87 2.12 3.21
C CYS A 31 -3.53 2.26 1.71
N SER A 32 -2.77 1.32 1.14
CA SER A 32 -2.50 1.34 -0.31
C SER A 32 -3.75 1.06 -1.14
N LYS A 33 -4.69 0.23 -0.67
CA LYS A 33 -5.96 -0.01 -1.38
C LYS A 33 -6.86 1.22 -1.34
N MET A 34 -6.78 2.02 -0.28
CA MET A 34 -7.49 3.30 -0.13
C MET A 34 -6.85 4.46 -0.92
N GLY A 35 -5.91 4.20 -1.84
CA GLY A 35 -5.33 5.21 -2.73
C GLY A 35 -4.12 5.97 -2.19
N ALA A 36 -3.60 5.60 -1.01
CA ALA A 36 -2.36 6.20 -0.50
C ALA A 36 -1.11 5.62 -1.16
N LYS A 37 -0.07 6.46 -1.21
CA LYS A 37 1.32 6.05 -1.49
C LYS A 37 1.98 5.69 -0.17
N ILE A 38 2.50 4.47 -0.06
CA ILE A 38 3.05 3.94 1.19
C ILE A 38 4.57 3.85 1.11
N ILE A 39 5.24 4.36 2.14
CA ILE A 39 6.66 4.14 2.42
C ILE A 39 6.72 3.18 3.62
N ILE A 40 7.49 2.11 3.51
CA ILE A 40 7.57 1.08 4.56
C ILE A 40 9.00 0.90 5.06
N THR A 41 9.15 0.63 6.35
CA THR A 41 10.45 0.30 6.96
C THR A 41 10.37 -0.95 7.84
N GLY A 42 11.48 -1.67 7.94
CA GLY A 42 11.60 -2.87 8.76
C GLY A 42 13.05 -3.34 8.84
N ARG A 43 13.35 -4.21 9.82
CA ARG A 43 14.72 -4.71 10.06
C ARG A 43 15.18 -5.79 9.07
N SER A 44 14.23 -6.45 8.40
CA SER A 44 14.50 -7.50 7.41
C SER A 44 14.11 -7.00 6.03
N VAL A 45 15.12 -6.77 5.18
CA VAL A 45 14.96 -6.30 3.81
C VAL A 45 14.13 -7.30 2.98
N GLU A 46 14.40 -8.60 3.14
CA GLU A 46 13.70 -9.69 2.43
C GLU A 46 12.17 -9.61 2.63
N ARG A 47 11.76 -9.48 3.89
CA ARG A 47 10.33 -9.44 4.26
C ARG A 47 9.64 -8.15 3.77
N VAL A 48 10.38 -7.04 3.72
CA VAL A 48 9.89 -5.77 3.16
C VAL A 48 9.76 -5.85 1.64
N PHE A 49 10.70 -6.50 0.95
CA PHE A 49 10.70 -6.64 -0.51
C PHE A 49 9.50 -7.46 -1.03
N LEU A 50 9.17 -8.56 -0.36
CA LEU A 50 8.01 -9.41 -0.72
C LEU A 50 6.67 -8.65 -0.66
N LEU A 51 6.55 -7.62 0.18
CA LEU A 51 5.35 -6.78 0.25
C LEU A 51 5.20 -5.88 -0.96
N LYS A 52 6.32 -5.30 -1.43
CA LYS A 52 6.35 -4.49 -2.63
C LYS A 52 5.87 -5.30 -3.84
N PHE A 53 6.29 -6.57 -3.92
CA PHE A 53 5.87 -7.48 -4.98
C PHE A 53 4.39 -7.88 -4.88
N SER A 54 3.90 -8.15 -3.67
CA SER A 54 2.49 -8.55 -3.44
C SER A 54 1.48 -7.44 -3.78
N SER A 55 1.81 -6.19 -3.41
CA SER A 55 0.98 -5.01 -3.76
C SER A 55 1.02 -4.73 -5.27
N TRP A 56 2.19 -4.85 -5.89
CA TRP A 56 2.36 -4.66 -7.33
C TRP A 56 1.58 -5.69 -8.15
N ASN A 57 1.61 -6.97 -7.77
CA ASN A 57 0.82 -8.03 -8.43
C ASN A 57 -0.70 -7.83 -8.25
N SER A 58 -1.15 -7.33 -7.11
CA SER A 58 -2.58 -7.10 -6.86
C SER A 58 -3.17 -6.00 -7.75
N ARG A 59 -2.37 -5.01 -8.18
CA ARG A 59 -2.80 -3.96 -9.12
C ARG A 59 -2.92 -4.42 -10.57
N ARG A 60 -2.44 -5.63 -10.93
CA ARG A 60 -2.47 -6.18 -12.30
C ARG A 60 -3.52 -7.26 -12.55
N LYS A 61 -4.49 -7.46 -11.65
CA LYS A 61 -5.64 -8.36 -11.89
C LYS A 61 -6.80 -7.68 -12.63
N THR A 62 -6.52 -7.03 -13.77
CA THR A 62 -7.52 -6.86 -14.84
C THR A 62 -7.03 -7.63 -16.07
N PRO A 63 -7.52 -8.86 -16.31
CA PRO A 63 -7.26 -9.55 -17.56
C PRO A 63 -8.12 -8.88 -18.63
N GLY A 64 -7.54 -8.01 -19.44
CA GLY A 64 -8.24 -7.47 -20.60
C GLY A 64 -7.81 -6.06 -20.96
N LYS A 65 -6.54 -5.90 -21.38
CA LYS A 65 -6.06 -5.04 -22.49
C LYS A 65 -4.60 -5.40 -22.77
N MET A 66 -4.37 -6.61 -23.26
CA MET A 66 -3.26 -6.87 -24.17
C MET A 66 -3.96 -7.18 -25.51
N GLN A 67 -3.48 -6.53 -26.57
CA GLN A 67 -4.08 -6.49 -27.90
C GLN A 67 -4.61 -7.84 -28.38
#